data_AF-A0A1B7NKU1-F1
#
_entry.id   AF-A0A1B7NKU1-F1
#
_cell.length_a   1.000
_cell.length_b   1.000
_cell.length_c   1.000
_cell.angle_alpha   90.00
_cell.angle_beta   90.00
_cell.angle_gamma   90.00
#
_symmetry.space_group_name_H-M   'P 1'
#
loop_
_entity.id
_entity.type
_entity.pdbx_description
1 polymer ?
#
loop_
_entity_poly.entity_id
_entity_poly.type
_entity_poly.pdbx_seq_one_letter_code
_entity_poly.pdbx_strand_id
1 'polypeptide(L)' 'MNELKTDRADHLSKTAKKKERKEAQGKSTTNKEKARKKNFLMTLGKAKSKAKRSLVETRNVLRAHHDRQKRGGRRGNNG' A
#
# COMPACT_ATOMS: atom_id res chain seq x y z
N MET A 1 4.16 27.80 40.61
CA MET A 1 4.02 28.71 39.44
C MET A 1 4.49 28.00 38.18
N ASN A 2 3.55 27.38 37.46
CA ASN A 2 3.45 27.37 35.99
C ASN A 2 2.27 26.46 35.64
N GLU A 3 1.09 27.02 35.88
CA GLU A 3 -0.21 26.45 35.57
C GLU A 3 -0.50 26.67 34.06
N LEU A 4 -0.98 25.61 33.42
CA LEU A 4 -1.76 25.61 32.17
C LEU A 4 -1.19 26.34 30.94
N LYS A 5 0.01 25.97 30.51
CA LYS A 5 0.31 26.06 29.06
C LYS A 5 -0.03 24.70 28.46
N THR A 6 -1.30 24.49 28.08
CA THR A 6 -1.62 23.42 27.12
C THR A 6 -0.66 23.56 25.96
N ASP A 7 0.17 22.54 25.72
CA ASP A 7 1.25 22.62 24.76
C ASP A 7 0.68 23.06 23.41
N ARG A 8 1.35 24.00 22.73
CA ARG A 8 0.83 24.55 21.46
C ARG A 8 0.66 23.44 20.41
N ALA A 9 1.33 22.31 20.60
CA ALA A 9 1.17 21.08 19.85
C ALA A 9 -0.27 20.50 19.87
N ASP A 10 -1.01 20.66 20.97
CA ASP A 10 -2.36 20.07 21.14
C ASP A 10 -3.50 20.94 20.57
N HIS A 11 -3.20 22.19 20.23
CA HIS A 11 -4.17 23.13 19.65
C HIS A 11 -4.24 23.01 18.13
N LEU A 12 -4.66 21.84 17.67
CA LEU A 12 -5.05 21.65 16.27
C LEU A 12 -6.37 22.41 15.98
N SER A 13 -6.40 23.10 14.84
CA SER A 13 -7.62 23.75 14.35
C SER A 13 -8.75 22.74 14.14
N LYS A 14 -10.01 23.20 14.21
CA LYS A 14 -11.20 22.33 14.02
C LYS A 14 -11.15 21.59 12.66
N THR A 15 -10.56 22.20 11.63
CA THR A 15 -10.37 21.60 10.30
C THR A 15 -9.30 20.51 10.33
N ALA A 16 -8.18 20.72 11.01
CA ALA A 16 -7.14 19.70 11.20
C ALA A 16 -7.69 18.48 11.97
N LYS A 17 -8.40 18.70 13.08
CA LYS A 17 -9.07 17.63 13.85
C LYS A 17 -10.13 16.86 13.05
N LYS A 18 -10.74 17.48 12.02
CA LYS A 18 -11.71 16.82 11.12
C LYS A 18 -11.00 16.03 10.03
N LYS A 19 -9.85 16.49 9.56
CA LYS A 19 -8.99 15.78 8.61
C LYS A 19 -8.41 14.51 9.24
N GLU A 20 -7.82 14.65 10.42
CA GLU A 20 -7.27 13.54 11.20
C GLU A 20 -8.32 12.47 11.49
N ARG A 21 -9.53 12.85 11.94
CA ARG A 21 -10.64 11.91 12.11
C ARG A 21 -11.04 11.18 10.84
N LYS A 22 -11.00 11.83 9.67
CA LYS A 22 -11.29 11.18 8.39
C LYS A 22 -10.21 10.16 8.03
N GLU A 23 -8.94 10.54 8.21
CA GLU A 23 -7.79 9.67 7.97
C GLU A 23 -7.80 8.44 8.89
N ALA A 24 -8.05 8.63 10.19
CA ALA A 24 -8.21 7.55 11.16
C ALA A 24 -9.37 6.59 10.80
N GLN A 25 -10.47 7.12 10.26
CA GLN A 25 -11.59 6.32 9.76
C GLN A 25 -11.35 5.73 8.35
N GLY A 26 -10.17 5.93 7.76
CA GLY A 26 -9.82 5.47 6.40
C GLY A 26 -10.59 6.17 5.27
N LYS A 27 -11.29 7.27 5.59
CA LYS A 27 -12.10 8.06 4.66
C LYS A 27 -11.23 9.10 3.97
N SER A 28 -11.44 9.28 2.67
CA SER A 28 -10.73 10.30 1.89
C SER A 28 -11.10 11.72 2.35
N THR A 29 -10.12 12.61 2.29
CA THR A 29 -10.29 14.00 2.71
C THR A 29 -11.04 14.82 1.65
N THR A 30 -10.87 14.45 0.37
CA THR A 30 -11.49 15.09 -0.80
C THR A 30 -12.20 14.08 -1.73
N ASN A 31 -13.17 14.57 -2.50
CA ASN A 31 -13.88 13.76 -3.51
C ASN A 31 -12.95 13.27 -4.62
N LYS A 32 -11.98 14.09 -5.04
CA LYS A 32 -10.97 13.73 -6.06
C LYS A 32 -10.08 12.58 -5.59
N GLU A 33 -9.69 12.59 -4.32
CA GLU A 33 -8.92 11.50 -3.72
C GLU A 33 -9.73 10.21 -3.61
N LYS A 34 -11.02 10.30 -3.24
CA LYS A 34 -11.94 9.15 -3.23
C LYS A 34 -12.05 8.49 -4.61
N ALA A 35 -12.21 9.31 -5.65
CA ALA A 35 -12.26 8.83 -7.04
C ALA A 35 -10.94 8.17 -7.47
N ARG A 36 -9.79 8.77 -7.14
CA ARG A 36 -8.47 8.16 -7.41
C ARG A 36 -8.29 6.82 -6.70
N LYS A 37 -8.63 6.72 -5.42
CA LYS A 37 -8.53 5.47 -4.64
C LYS A 37 -9.44 4.38 -5.22
N LYS A 38 -10.66 4.73 -5.63
CA LYS A 38 -11.57 3.81 -6.33
C LYS A 38 -10.97 3.33 -7.66
N ASN A 39 -10.50 4.25 -8.50
CA ASN A 39 -9.94 3.92 -9.81
C ASN A 39 -8.69 3.04 -9.66
N PHE A 40 -7.83 3.35 -8.70
CA PHE A 40 -6.66 2.54 -8.38
C PHE A 40 -7.05 1.12 -7.98
N LEU A 41 -7.98 0.96 -7.03
CA LEU A 41 -8.44 -0.35 -6.60
C LEU A 41 -9.13 -1.15 -7.72
N MET A 42 -9.92 -0.48 -8.57
CA MET A 42 -10.55 -1.10 -9.73
C MET A 42 -9.53 -1.58 -10.75
N THR A 43 -8.50 -0.79 -11.04
CA THR A 43 -7.43 -1.18 -11.97
C THR A 43 -6.64 -2.37 -11.44
N LEU A 44 -6.27 -2.36 -10.15
CA LEU A 44 -5.62 -3.49 -9.50
C LEU A 44 -6.50 -4.75 -9.50
N GLY A 45 -7.80 -4.60 -9.19
CA GLY A 45 -8.76 -5.71 -9.21
C GLY A 45 -8.93 -6.32 -10.60
N LYS A 46 -9.05 -5.50 -11.65
CA LYS A 46 -9.11 -5.94 -13.05
C LYS A 46 -7.81 -6.61 -13.51
N ALA A 47 -6.66 -6.13 -13.06
CA ALA A 47 -5.38 -6.76 -13.36
C ALA A 47 -5.30 -8.15 -12.71
N LYS A 48 -5.69 -8.25 -11.43
CA LYS A 48 -5.72 -9.52 -10.68
C LYS A 48 -6.68 -10.53 -11.29
N SER A 49 -7.92 -10.13 -11.63
CA SER A 49 -8.90 -11.04 -12.22
C SER A 49 -8.48 -11.57 -13.58
N LYS A 50 -7.74 -10.77 -14.36
CA LYS A 50 -7.17 -11.17 -15.66
C LYS A 50 -5.80 -11.85 -15.55
N ALA A 51 -5.36 -12.18 -14.33
CA ALA A 51 -4.04 -12.75 -14.05
C ALA A 51 -2.86 -11.95 -14.66
N LYS A 52 -3.02 -10.64 -14.88
CA LYS A 52 -1.97 -9.77 -15.39
C LYS A 52 -0.97 -9.50 -14.28
N ARG A 53 0.22 -10.10 -14.39
CA ARG A 53 1.37 -9.87 -13.50
C ARG A 53 2.14 -8.65 -13.96
N SER A 54 2.80 -7.97 -13.03
CA SER A 54 3.75 -6.92 -13.37
C SER A 54 4.97 -7.51 -14.11
N LEU A 55 5.63 -6.71 -14.94
CA LEU A 55 6.87 -7.15 -15.62
C LEU A 55 7.97 -7.55 -14.62
N VAL A 56 8.00 -6.91 -13.45
CA VAL A 56 8.93 -7.24 -12.36
C VAL A 56 8.63 -8.61 -11.77
N GLU A 57 7.36 -8.93 -11.51
CA GLU A 57 6.96 -10.27 -11.05
C GLU A 57 7.27 -11.33 -12.09
N THR A 58 6.96 -11.07 -13.37
CA THR A 58 7.30 -11.98 -14.47
C THR A 58 8.80 -12.22 -14.53
N ARG A 59 9.63 -11.17 -14.42
CA ARG A 59 11.10 -11.28 -14.37
C ARG A 59 11.55 -12.13 -13.19
N ASN A 60 10.98 -11.92 -12.00
CA ASN A 60 11.36 -12.66 -10.79
C ASN A 60 11.03 -14.15 -10.91
N VAL A 61 9.86 -14.48 -11.46
CA VAL A 61 9.46 -15.87 -11.72
C VAL A 61 10.41 -16.55 -12.71
N LEU A 62 10.76 -15.86 -13.81
CA LEU A 62 11.69 -16.39 -14.82
C LEU A 62 13.10 -16.60 -14.24
N ARG A 63 13.61 -15.63 -13.46
CA ARG A 63 14.91 -15.76 -12.78
C ARG A 63 14.90 -16.93 -11.79
N ALA A 64 13.87 -17.04 -10.96
CA ALA A 64 13.74 -18.14 -10.01
C ALA A 64 13.71 -19.51 -10.70
N HIS A 65 13.05 -19.61 -11.86
CA HIS A 65 13.05 -20.83 -12.66
C HIS A 65 14.45 -21.20 -13.16
N HIS A 66 15.18 -20.23 -13.71
CA HIS A 66 16.54 -20.42 -14.20
C HIS A 66 17.53 -20.77 -13.08
N ASP A 67 17.44 -20.10 -11.93
CA ASP A 67 18.32 -20.38 -10.78
C ASP A 67 18.03 -21.76 -10.18
N ARG A 68 16.77 -22.19 -10.19
CA ARG A 68 16.39 -23.56 -9.81
C ARG A 68 16.95 -24.59 -10.78
N GLN A 69 16.87 -24.33 -12.08
CA GLN A 69 17.43 -25.22 -13.10
C GLN A 69 18.94 -25.40 -12.90
N LYS A 70 19.68 -24.30 -12.65
CA LYS A 70 21.12 -24.33 -12.34
C LYS A 70 21.45 -25.14 -11.09
N ARG A 71 20.61 -25.09 -10.06
CA ARG A 71 20.76 -25.84 -8.80
C ARG A 71 20.36 -27.33 -8.91
N GLY A 72 20.10 -27.85 -10.11
CA GLY A 72 19.74 -29.26 -10.32
C GLY A 72 18.24 -29.53 -10.20
N GLY A 73 17.40 -28.50 -10.39
CA GLY A 73 15.94 -28.66 -10.44
C GLY A 73 15.37 -29.12 -9.10
N ARG A 74 14.59 -30.21 -9.13
CA ARG A 74 13.95 -30.78 -7.93
C ARG A 74 14.96 -31.42 -6.96
N ARG A 75 16.17 -31.78 -7.43
CA ARG A 75 17.21 -32.42 -6.59
C ARG A 75 17.89 -31.40 -5.65
N GLY A 76 18.03 -30.16 -6.07
CA GLY A 76 18.59 -29.07 -5.26
C GLY A 76 17.64 -28.49 -4.20
N ASN A 77 16.41 -28.98 -4.11
CA ASN A 77 15.44 -28.59 -3.08
C ASN A 77 15.52 -29.47 -1.82
N ASN A 78 16.36 -30.51 -1.81
CA ASN A 78 16.56 -31.44 -0.69
C ASN A 78 17.77 -31.05 0.19
N GLY A 79 18.26 -29.81 0.06
CA GLY A 79 19.24 -29.22 0.97
C GLY A 79 18.54 -28.41 2.06
#